data_AF-A0A7V0RK23-F1
#
_entry.id   AF-A0A7V0RK23-F1
#
_cell.length_a   1.000
_cell.length_b   1.000
_cell.length_c   1.000
_cell.angle_alpha   90.00
_cell.angle_beta   90.00
_cell.angle_gamma   90.00
#
_symmetry.space_group_name_H-M   'P 1'
#
loop_
_entity.id
_entity.type
_entity.pdbx_description
1 polymer ?
#
loop_
_entity_poly.entity_id
_entity_poly.type
_entity_poly.pdbx_seq_one_letter_code
_entity_poly.pdbx_strand_id
1 'polypeptide(L)'
;IIEDADQRAKLMEIIPGNAWMNSAPAFLVFCANNRRQRQLSEWRGRRFANDHLDAFFNASLDAGIALATFMMAAESVGLGCCPVSAIRNESQKVSDLLALPTHVFAVAGLALGWPAKEGQISMRLPLETTLHTDRFCEDALAEQIGAYDARRAEHQPFSSQRNAEIFGEAELYGWSEDKARQYSRPDREDFGNFIRAKGFNLS
;
A
#
# COMPACT_ATOMS: atom_id res chain seq x y z
N ILE A 1 -13.20 9.85 3.54
CA ILE A 1 -14.15 9.25 2.57
C ILE A 1 -14.32 10.29 1.47
N ILE A 2 -14.38 9.89 0.20
CA ILE A 2 -14.57 10.81 -0.92
C ILE A 2 -15.97 10.60 -1.48
N GLU A 3 -16.89 11.47 -1.08
CA GLU A 3 -18.30 11.41 -1.46
C GLU A 3 -18.63 12.32 -2.65
N ASP A 4 -17.88 13.41 -2.81
CA ASP A 4 -18.03 14.32 -3.95
C ASP A 4 -17.62 13.62 -5.25
N ALA A 5 -18.56 13.55 -6.20
CA ALA A 5 -18.39 12.79 -7.44
C ALA A 5 -17.28 13.37 -8.32
N ASP A 6 -17.12 14.69 -8.35
CA ASP A 6 -16.11 15.37 -9.17
C ASP A 6 -14.71 15.17 -8.60
N GLN A 7 -14.55 15.27 -7.27
CA GLN A 7 -13.30 14.93 -6.58
C GLN A 7 -12.98 13.45 -6.75
N ARG A 8 -13.98 12.57 -6.66
CA ARG A 8 -13.78 11.14 -6.86
C ARG A 8 -13.30 10.85 -8.28
N ALA A 9 -13.93 11.44 -9.29
CA ALA A 9 -13.52 11.30 -10.70
C ALA A 9 -12.08 11.77 -10.92
N LYS A 10 -11.74 12.99 -10.44
CA LYS A 10 -10.38 13.52 -10.53
C LYS A 10 -9.35 12.64 -9.83
N LEU A 11 -9.70 12.06 -8.67
CA LEU A 11 -8.78 11.14 -7.99
C LEU A 11 -8.56 9.87 -8.82
N MET A 12 -9.60 9.33 -9.46
CA MET A 12 -9.48 8.13 -10.30
C MET A 12 -8.67 8.39 -11.58
N GLU A 13 -8.65 9.63 -12.08
CA GLU A 13 -7.74 10.04 -13.17
C GLU A 13 -6.28 10.10 -12.71
N ILE A 14 -6.04 10.54 -11.47
CA ILE A 14 -4.69 10.63 -10.89
C ILE A 14 -4.13 9.24 -10.58
N ILE A 15 -4.95 8.32 -10.07
CA ILE A 15 -4.49 6.98 -9.67
C ILE A 15 -4.57 6.04 -10.87
N PRO A 16 -3.44 5.66 -11.50
CA PRO A 16 -3.49 4.70 -12.60
C PRO A 16 -4.06 3.37 -12.08
N GLY A 17 -5.11 2.87 -12.72
CA GLY A 17 -5.66 1.57 -12.39
C GLY A 17 -6.87 1.16 -13.22
N ASN A 18 -7.36 -0.03 -12.93
CA ASN A 18 -8.40 -0.68 -13.72
C ASN A 18 -9.79 -0.07 -13.45
N ALA A 19 -10.68 -0.22 -14.44
CA ALA A 19 -12.07 0.27 -14.39
C ALA A 19 -12.88 -0.18 -13.14
N TRP A 20 -12.45 -1.24 -12.45
CA TRP A 20 -13.13 -1.73 -11.25
C TRP A 20 -13.12 -0.71 -10.10
N MET A 21 -12.11 0.15 -9.98
CA MET A 21 -12.06 1.16 -8.91
C MET A 21 -13.22 2.16 -9.03
N ASN A 22 -13.61 2.50 -10.26
CA ASN A 22 -14.73 3.40 -10.54
C ASN A 22 -16.08 2.78 -10.15
N SER A 23 -16.21 1.45 -10.30
CA SER A 23 -17.44 0.72 -9.96
C SER A 23 -17.68 0.53 -8.45
N ALA A 24 -16.67 0.73 -7.60
CA ALA A 24 -16.87 0.65 -6.17
C ALA A 24 -17.83 1.78 -5.71
N PRO A 25 -18.81 1.52 -4.84
CA PRO A 25 -19.72 2.55 -4.34
C PRO A 25 -19.03 3.54 -3.39
N ALA A 26 -17.97 3.12 -2.69
CA ALA A 26 -17.22 3.98 -1.78
C ALA A 26 -15.72 3.93 -2.05
N PHE A 27 -15.06 5.08 -1.88
CA PHE A 27 -13.61 5.19 -1.88
C PHE A 27 -13.13 5.98 -0.67
N LEU A 28 -12.25 5.38 0.12
CA LEU A 28 -11.67 5.96 1.31
C LEU A 28 -10.18 6.22 1.06
N VAL A 29 -9.63 7.23 1.73
CA VAL A 29 -8.19 7.49 1.77
C VAL A 29 -7.76 7.50 3.21
N PHE A 30 -6.83 6.61 3.54
CA PHE A 30 -6.22 6.49 4.86
C PHE A 30 -4.96 7.34 4.86
N CYS A 31 -4.94 8.34 5.74
CA CYS A 31 -3.87 9.31 5.83
C CYS A 31 -3.03 9.10 7.08
N ALA A 32 -1.72 9.15 6.92
CA ALA A 32 -0.81 9.39 8.04
C ALA A 32 -1.01 10.82 8.52
N ASN A 33 -1.21 11.03 9.83
CA ASN A 33 -1.49 12.35 10.42
C ASN A 33 -0.64 12.59 11.68
N ASN A 34 0.53 13.21 11.48
CA ASN A 34 1.35 13.70 12.59
C ASN A 34 1.03 15.16 12.96
N ARG A 35 0.31 15.88 12.09
CA ARG A 35 -0.10 17.28 12.32
C ARG A 35 -0.80 17.46 13.66
N ARG A 36 -1.68 16.53 14.04
CA ARG A 36 -2.42 16.59 15.31
C ARG A 36 -1.49 16.73 16.52
N GLN A 37 -0.41 15.95 16.58
CA GLN A 37 0.51 15.99 17.73
C GLN A 37 1.27 17.31 17.83
N ARG A 38 1.59 17.92 16.69
CA ARG A 38 2.26 19.22 16.62
C ARG A 38 1.34 20.35 17.07
N GLN A 39 0.08 20.34 16.63
CA GLN A 39 -0.93 21.28 17.10
C GLN A 39 -1.15 21.17 18.61
N LEU A 40 -1.23 19.95 19.14
CA LEU A 40 -1.34 19.73 20.59
C LEU A 40 -0.13 20.30 21.34
N SER A 41 1.08 20.15 20.81
CA SER A 41 2.29 20.71 21.43
C SER A 41 2.27 22.23 21.44
N GLU A 42 1.89 22.84 20.32
CA GLU A 42 1.72 24.29 20.18
C GLU A 42 0.68 24.84 21.17
N TRP A 43 -0.53 24.26 21.21
CA TRP A 43 -1.61 24.68 22.10
C TRP A 43 -1.26 24.55 23.59
N ARG A 44 -0.28 23.70 23.92
CA ARG A 44 0.20 23.49 25.29
C ARG A 44 1.49 24.24 25.60
N GLY A 45 1.99 25.07 24.68
CA GLY A 45 3.24 25.81 24.84
C GLY A 45 4.44 24.88 25.03
N ARG A 46 4.43 23.70 24.39
CA ARG A 46 5.50 22.71 24.46
C ARG A 46 6.22 22.63 23.11
N ARG A 47 7.55 22.50 23.16
CA ARG A 47 8.35 22.19 21.97
C ARG A 47 8.02 20.76 21.52
N PHE A 48 7.73 20.59 20.24
CA PHE A 48 7.65 19.26 19.61
C PHE A 48 9.08 18.75 19.34
N ALA A 49 9.68 18.07 20.32
CA ALA A 49 11.07 17.59 20.22
C ALA A 49 11.21 16.26 19.45
N ASN A 50 10.12 15.49 19.35
CA ASN A 50 10.07 14.18 18.67
C ASN A 50 9.99 14.34 17.13
N ASP A 51 10.85 15.18 16.57
CA ASP A 51 10.85 15.60 15.15
C ASP A 51 11.98 14.94 14.35
N HIS A 52 11.86 13.63 14.19
CA HIS A 52 12.78 12.75 13.46
C HIS A 52 11.99 11.65 12.72
N LEU A 53 12.68 10.75 12.02
CA LEU A 53 12.08 9.70 11.18
C LEU A 53 10.92 8.94 11.85
N ASP A 54 11.01 8.67 13.15
CA ASP A 54 9.96 7.99 13.92
C ASP A 54 8.58 8.68 13.84
N ALA A 55 8.51 10.00 13.72
CA ALA A 55 7.23 10.71 13.56
C ALA A 55 6.52 10.36 12.24
N PHE A 56 7.30 10.13 11.17
CA PHE A 56 6.80 9.60 9.90
C PHE A 56 6.38 8.14 10.05
N PHE A 57 7.21 7.33 10.72
CA PHE A 57 6.97 5.91 10.90
C PHE A 57 5.69 5.64 11.72
N ASN A 58 5.55 6.28 12.88
CA ASN A 58 4.35 6.16 13.72
C ASN A 58 3.08 6.57 12.97
N ALA A 59 3.10 7.71 12.28
CA ALA A 59 1.93 8.16 11.53
C ALA A 59 1.56 7.21 10.38
N SER A 60 2.56 6.59 9.74
CA SER A 60 2.36 5.59 8.69
C SER A 60 1.79 4.28 9.23
N LEU A 61 2.35 3.80 10.34
CA LEU A 61 1.95 2.55 10.98
C LEU A 61 0.53 2.65 11.53
N ASP A 62 0.19 3.75 12.20
CA ASP A 62 -1.17 4.01 12.71
C ASP A 62 -2.20 3.97 11.58
N ALA A 63 -1.89 4.59 10.43
CA ALA A 63 -2.76 4.55 9.26
C ALA A 63 -2.90 3.13 8.67
N GLY A 64 -1.83 2.34 8.69
CA GLY A 64 -1.83 0.93 8.29
C GLY A 64 -2.68 0.05 9.20
N ILE A 65 -2.55 0.22 10.52
CA ILE A 65 -3.36 -0.48 11.52
C ILE A 65 -4.84 -0.11 11.36
N ALA A 66 -5.14 1.17 11.19
CA ALA A 66 -6.50 1.64 10.96
C ALA A 66 -7.10 1.05 9.67
N LEU A 67 -6.32 0.99 8.58
CA LEU A 67 -6.72 0.38 7.32
C LEU A 67 -7.04 -1.11 7.50
N ALA A 68 -6.13 -1.88 8.08
CA ALA A 68 -6.32 -3.32 8.28
C ALA A 68 -7.53 -3.61 9.19
N THR A 69 -7.67 -2.86 10.28
CA THR A 69 -8.80 -2.99 11.22
C THR A 69 -10.12 -2.65 10.54
N PHE A 70 -10.15 -1.58 9.73
CA PHE A 70 -11.33 -1.23 8.96
C PHE A 70 -11.71 -2.31 7.96
N MET A 71 -10.73 -2.87 7.24
CA MET A 71 -10.98 -3.95 6.27
C MET A 71 -11.58 -5.18 6.95
N MET A 72 -11.03 -5.63 8.09
CA MET A 72 -11.60 -6.74 8.86
C MET A 72 -13.04 -6.47 9.29
N ALA A 73 -13.33 -5.26 9.78
CA ALA A 73 -14.69 -4.86 10.16
C ALA A 73 -15.65 -4.84 8.96
N ALA A 74 -15.22 -4.27 7.84
CA ALA A 74 -16.01 -4.23 6.62
C ALA A 74 -16.31 -5.64 6.07
N GLU A 75 -15.31 -6.52 6.02
CA GLU A 75 -15.48 -7.91 5.57
C GLU A 75 -16.42 -8.69 6.49
N SER A 76 -16.37 -8.45 7.81
CA SER A 76 -17.28 -9.10 8.78
C SER A 76 -18.76 -8.75 8.59
N VAL A 77 -19.07 -7.64 7.92
CA VAL A 77 -20.44 -7.25 7.58
C VAL A 77 -20.79 -7.50 6.11
N GLY A 78 -19.96 -8.29 5.40
CA GLY A 78 -20.21 -8.75 4.04
C GLY A 78 -19.77 -7.78 2.93
N LEU A 79 -18.96 -6.77 3.23
CA LEU A 79 -18.37 -5.88 2.23
C LEU A 79 -17.04 -6.44 1.70
N GLY A 80 -16.75 -6.16 0.43
CA GLY A 80 -15.45 -6.38 -0.18
C GLY A 80 -14.56 -5.16 -0.08
N CYS A 81 -13.28 -5.40 0.18
CA CYS A 81 -12.24 -4.37 0.34
C CYS A 81 -11.11 -4.58 -0.68
N CYS A 82 -10.60 -3.49 -1.25
CA CYS A 82 -9.34 -3.52 -2.01
C CYS A 82 -8.47 -2.30 -1.70
N PRO A 83 -7.37 -2.45 -0.94
CA PRO A 83 -6.46 -1.35 -0.64
C PRO A 83 -5.65 -0.97 -1.90
N VAL A 84 -5.50 0.34 -2.13
CA VAL A 84 -4.87 0.92 -3.33
C VAL A 84 -3.64 1.72 -2.93
N SER A 85 -2.46 1.08 -2.99
CA SER A 85 -1.18 1.75 -2.73
C SER A 85 -0.71 2.63 -3.89
N ALA A 86 -1.24 2.42 -5.10
CA ALA A 86 -0.91 3.19 -6.31
C ALA A 86 -1.20 4.69 -6.14
N ILE A 87 -2.04 5.08 -5.18
CA ILE A 87 -2.26 6.49 -4.78
C ILE A 87 -0.95 7.22 -4.48
N ARG A 88 0.08 6.50 -4.00
CA ARG A 88 1.39 7.09 -3.67
C ARG A 88 2.26 7.35 -4.89
N ASN A 89 1.91 6.81 -6.07
CA ASN A 89 2.63 7.08 -7.32
C ASN A 89 2.49 8.56 -7.73
N GLU A 90 1.43 9.23 -7.29
CA GLU A 90 1.11 10.61 -7.60
C GLU A 90 0.85 11.41 -6.31
N SER A 91 1.70 11.18 -5.30
CA SER A 91 1.49 11.63 -3.92
C SER A 91 1.23 13.15 -3.82
N GLN A 92 1.94 13.96 -4.61
CA GLN A 92 1.75 15.41 -4.64
C GLN A 92 0.36 15.77 -5.20
N LYS A 93 -0.03 15.25 -6.37
CA LYS A 93 -1.33 15.51 -6.98
C LYS A 93 -2.49 15.09 -6.07
N VAL A 94 -2.36 13.94 -5.41
CA VAL A 94 -3.35 13.46 -4.43
C VAL A 94 -3.42 14.40 -3.23
N SER A 95 -2.27 14.82 -2.70
CA SER A 95 -2.21 15.77 -1.59
C SER A 95 -2.91 17.09 -1.95
N ASP A 96 -2.70 17.59 -3.17
CA ASP A 96 -3.28 18.85 -3.64
C ASP A 96 -4.78 18.72 -3.86
N LEU A 97 -5.22 17.65 -4.52
CA LEU A 97 -6.64 17.38 -4.76
C LEU A 97 -7.44 17.27 -3.44
N LEU A 98 -6.87 16.60 -2.44
CA LEU A 98 -7.50 16.39 -1.14
C LEU A 98 -7.19 17.51 -0.13
N ALA A 99 -6.48 18.56 -0.56
CA ALA A 99 -6.04 19.67 0.28
C ALA A 99 -5.37 19.22 1.60
N LEU A 100 -4.54 18.17 1.53
CA LEU A 100 -3.89 17.62 2.73
C LEU A 100 -2.90 18.65 3.28
N PRO A 101 -2.97 19.02 4.58
CA PRO A 101 -2.07 20.01 5.15
C PRO A 101 -0.66 19.44 5.37
N THR A 102 0.27 20.28 5.82
CA THR A 102 1.59 19.82 6.28
C THR A 102 1.44 18.76 7.39
N HIS A 103 2.34 17.79 7.39
CA HIS A 103 2.37 16.63 8.28
C HIS A 103 1.18 15.66 8.14
N VAL A 104 0.48 15.72 7.00
CA VAL A 104 -0.57 14.77 6.61
C VAL A 104 -0.33 14.31 5.19
N PHE A 105 -0.27 13.00 4.95
CA PHE A 105 -0.14 12.44 3.60
C PHE A 105 -0.95 11.15 3.44
N ALA A 106 -1.33 10.82 2.21
CA ALA A 106 -2.07 9.60 1.90
C ALA A 106 -1.16 8.37 1.98
N VAL A 107 -1.55 7.38 2.80
CA VAL A 107 -0.86 6.08 2.89
C VAL A 107 -1.46 5.12 1.89
N ALA A 108 -2.79 4.97 1.83
CA ALA A 108 -3.45 4.12 0.87
C ALA A 108 -4.88 4.61 0.58
N GLY A 109 -5.36 4.36 -0.64
CA GLY A 109 -6.78 4.35 -0.94
C GLY A 109 -7.41 3.03 -0.51
N LEU A 110 -8.74 2.97 -0.43
CA LEU A 110 -9.51 1.76 -0.22
C LEU A 110 -10.79 1.85 -1.03
N ALA A 111 -10.93 0.96 -2.01
CA ALA A 111 -12.22 0.70 -2.65
C ALA A 111 -13.04 -0.23 -1.75
N LEU A 112 -14.31 0.12 -1.55
CA LEU A 112 -15.22 -0.57 -0.64
C LEU A 112 -16.59 -0.72 -1.31
N GLY A 113 -17.19 -1.90 -1.20
CA GLY A 113 -18.54 -2.15 -1.71
C GLY A 113 -19.03 -3.58 -1.57
N TRP A 114 -20.11 -3.90 -2.26
CA TRP A 114 -20.63 -5.27 -2.31
C TRP A 114 -19.95 -6.05 -3.43
N PRO A 115 -19.32 -7.21 -3.13
CA PRO A 115 -18.67 -8.01 -4.16
C PRO A 115 -19.69 -8.51 -5.19
N ALA A 116 -19.44 -8.22 -6.48
CA ALA A 116 -20.23 -8.78 -7.59
C ALA A 116 -19.88 -10.25 -7.88
N LYS A 117 -18.72 -10.70 -7.39
CA LYS A 117 -18.20 -12.06 -7.50
C LYS A 117 -17.46 -12.41 -6.20
N GLU A 118 -17.41 -13.69 -5.89
CA GLU A 118 -16.62 -14.19 -4.77
C GLU A 118 -15.12 -13.96 -5.03
N GLY A 119 -14.40 -13.57 -3.97
CA GLY A 119 -12.96 -13.34 -4.03
C GLY A 119 -12.19 -14.66 -4.08
N GLN A 120 -11.07 -14.68 -4.80
CA GLN A 120 -10.13 -15.79 -4.74
C GLN A 120 -9.06 -15.51 -3.68
N ILE A 121 -8.85 -16.46 -2.77
CA ILE A 121 -7.72 -16.41 -1.83
C ILE A 121 -6.43 -16.60 -2.62
N SER A 122 -5.56 -15.59 -2.65
CA SER A 122 -4.24 -15.75 -3.27
C SER A 122 -3.34 -16.62 -2.39
N MET A 123 -2.56 -17.50 -3.02
CA MET A 123 -1.53 -18.24 -2.30
C MET A 123 -0.58 -17.28 -1.55
N ARG A 124 -0.14 -17.70 -0.37
CA ARG A 124 0.83 -16.98 0.47
C ARG A 124 2.13 -17.77 0.53
N LEU A 125 3.22 -17.06 0.78
CA LEU A 125 4.49 -17.70 1.11
C LEU A 125 4.33 -18.68 2.27
N PRO A 126 5.17 -19.74 2.35
CA PRO A 126 5.21 -20.63 3.49
C PRO A 126 5.42 -19.84 4.80
N LEU A 127 4.84 -20.31 5.91
CA LEU A 127 4.92 -19.58 7.17
C LEU A 127 6.37 -19.43 7.65
N GLU A 128 7.21 -20.41 7.32
CA GLU A 128 8.63 -20.48 7.65
C GLU A 128 9.46 -19.35 7.04
N THR A 129 8.96 -18.69 5.98
CA THR A 129 9.64 -17.51 5.38
C THR A 129 9.27 -16.20 6.06
N THR A 130 8.42 -16.20 7.09
CA THR A 130 7.89 -14.99 7.72
C THR A 130 7.84 -15.08 9.24
N LEU A 131 7.54 -16.25 9.78
CA LEU A 131 7.58 -16.53 11.20
C LEU A 131 8.97 -17.04 11.56
N HIS A 132 9.67 -16.29 12.40
CA HIS A 132 10.97 -16.66 12.92
C HIS A 132 10.88 -16.85 14.43
N THR A 133 11.43 -17.96 14.94
CA THR A 133 11.46 -18.24 16.38
C THR A 133 12.81 -17.79 16.93
N ASP A 134 12.77 -16.96 17.98
CA ASP A 134 13.92 -16.37 18.70
C ASP A 134 14.79 -15.39 17.91
N ARG A 135 15.20 -15.74 16.68
CA ARG A 135 16.05 -14.94 15.81
C ARG A 135 15.60 -15.01 14.36
N PHE A 136 15.84 -13.94 13.62
CA PHE A 136 15.70 -13.92 12.17
C PHE A 136 16.55 -15.03 11.54
N CYS A 137 15.98 -15.78 10.60
CA CYS A 137 16.60 -16.96 10.00
C CYS A 137 16.14 -17.10 8.55
N GLU A 138 17.10 -17.27 7.63
CA GLU A 138 16.86 -17.42 6.19
C GLU A 138 17.67 -18.59 5.59
N ASP A 139 18.17 -19.50 6.42
CA ASP A 139 19.08 -20.59 6.00
C ASP A 139 18.50 -21.46 4.87
N ALA A 140 17.17 -21.62 4.82
CA ALA A 140 16.46 -22.39 3.81
C ALA A 140 15.61 -21.52 2.85
N LEU A 141 15.80 -20.19 2.84
CA LEU A 141 14.91 -19.26 2.12
C LEU A 141 14.83 -19.58 0.62
N ALA A 142 15.97 -19.81 -0.04
CA ALA A 142 15.99 -20.08 -1.48
C ALA A 142 15.22 -21.36 -1.85
N GLU A 143 15.36 -22.42 -1.06
CA GLU A 143 14.63 -23.68 -1.24
C GLU A 143 13.12 -23.47 -1.02
N GLN A 144 12.74 -22.77 0.06
CA GLN A 144 11.35 -22.49 0.40
C GLN A 144 10.65 -21.63 -0.65
N ILE A 145 11.33 -20.62 -1.19
CA ILE A 145 10.83 -19.79 -2.29
C ILE A 145 10.70 -20.62 -3.58
N GLY A 146 11.70 -21.46 -3.91
CA GLY A 146 11.62 -22.33 -5.09
C GLY A 146 10.46 -23.33 -5.02
N ALA A 147 10.24 -23.96 -3.86
CA ALA A 147 9.10 -24.84 -3.62
C ALA A 147 7.77 -24.09 -3.71
N TYR A 148 7.72 -22.85 -3.20
CA TYR A 148 6.54 -21.99 -3.33
C TYR A 148 6.24 -21.65 -4.79
N ASP A 149 7.25 -21.28 -5.58
CA ASP A 149 7.10 -20.94 -6.99
C ASP A 149 6.58 -22.11 -7.82
N ALA A 150 7.15 -23.30 -7.64
CA ALA A 150 6.69 -24.52 -8.31
C ALA A 150 5.22 -24.82 -7.97
N ARG A 151 4.88 -24.83 -6.67
CA ARG A 151 3.50 -25.07 -6.21
C ARG A 151 2.54 -24.02 -6.74
N ARG A 152 2.95 -22.75 -6.78
CA ARG A 152 2.13 -21.66 -7.31
C ARG A 152 1.92 -21.77 -8.80
N ALA A 153 2.95 -22.09 -9.59
CA ALA A 153 2.84 -22.27 -11.03
C ALA A 153 1.82 -23.39 -11.39
N GLU A 154 1.73 -24.42 -10.56
CA GLU A 154 0.75 -25.50 -10.70
C GLU A 154 -0.68 -25.07 -10.31
N HIS A 155 -0.86 -24.39 -9.16
CA HIS A 155 -2.19 -24.17 -8.57
C HIS A 155 -2.80 -22.80 -8.88
N GLN A 156 -1.99 -21.77 -9.07
CA GLN A 156 -2.44 -20.41 -9.32
C GLN A 156 -1.41 -19.65 -10.20
N PRO A 157 -1.21 -20.09 -11.46
CA PRO A 157 -0.27 -19.47 -12.38
C PRO A 157 -0.62 -18.01 -12.67
N PHE A 158 0.39 -17.20 -12.97
CA PHE A 158 0.15 -15.86 -13.51
C PHE A 158 -0.33 -15.95 -14.95
N SER A 159 -1.30 -15.10 -15.31
CA SER A 159 -1.84 -15.02 -16.68
C SER A 159 -0.89 -14.31 -17.66
N SER A 160 0.12 -13.60 -17.15
CA SER A 160 1.05 -12.80 -17.95
C SER A 160 2.36 -12.60 -17.19
N GLN A 161 3.47 -12.50 -17.91
CA GLN A 161 4.76 -12.16 -17.31
C GLN A 161 5.00 -10.66 -17.33
N ARG A 162 5.34 -10.09 -16.17
CA ARG A 162 5.71 -8.69 -16.03
C ARG A 162 6.98 -8.41 -16.85
N ASN A 163 7.01 -7.29 -17.56
CA ASN A 163 8.19 -6.78 -18.27
C ASN A 163 8.87 -7.81 -19.21
N ALA A 164 8.09 -8.71 -19.83
CA ALA A 164 8.63 -9.75 -20.72
C ALA A 164 9.42 -9.17 -21.90
N GLU A 165 9.10 -7.95 -22.32
CA GLU A 165 9.82 -7.20 -23.35
C GLU A 165 11.28 -6.86 -22.97
N ILE A 166 11.61 -6.84 -21.68
CA ILE A 166 12.98 -6.61 -21.19
C ILE A 166 13.67 -7.92 -20.82
N PHE A 167 12.97 -8.78 -20.08
CA PHE A 167 13.56 -9.96 -19.43
C PHE A 167 13.39 -11.25 -20.24
N GLY A 168 12.62 -11.20 -21.32
CA GLY A 168 12.20 -12.39 -22.06
C GLY A 168 11.12 -13.19 -21.33
N GLU A 169 10.66 -14.25 -22.01
CA GLU A 169 9.74 -15.23 -21.43
C GLU A 169 10.51 -16.22 -20.55
N ALA A 170 10.14 -16.33 -19.28
CA ALA A 170 10.63 -17.37 -18.39
C ALA A 170 9.84 -18.67 -18.62
N GLU A 171 10.53 -19.82 -18.64
CA GLU A 171 9.90 -21.14 -18.74
C GLU A 171 9.05 -21.45 -17.49
N LEU A 172 9.60 -21.16 -16.31
CA LEU A 172 8.87 -21.19 -15.04
C LEU A 172 8.70 -19.77 -14.51
N TYR A 173 7.48 -19.24 -14.56
CA TYR A 173 7.17 -17.89 -14.07
C TYR A 173 6.46 -17.93 -12.71
N GLY A 174 7.28 -17.93 -11.65
CA GLY A 174 6.86 -17.94 -10.25
C GLY A 174 6.63 -16.54 -9.65
N TRP A 175 6.31 -16.52 -8.36
CA TRP A 175 6.21 -15.28 -7.58
C TRP A 175 7.56 -14.58 -7.45
N SER A 176 8.66 -15.32 -7.26
CA SER A 176 9.98 -14.70 -7.09
C SER A 176 10.40 -13.91 -8.33
N GLU A 177 10.22 -14.48 -9.52
CA GLU A 177 10.49 -13.82 -10.80
C GLU A 177 9.55 -12.63 -11.04
N ASP A 178 8.24 -12.73 -10.74
CA ASP A 178 7.33 -11.56 -10.80
C ASP A 178 7.80 -10.43 -9.89
N LYS A 179 8.25 -10.74 -8.67
CA LYS A 179 8.75 -9.73 -7.72
C LYS A 179 10.09 -9.15 -8.11
N ALA A 180 11.03 -9.96 -8.57
CA ALA A 180 12.30 -9.48 -9.10
C ALA A 180 12.07 -8.48 -10.25
N ARG A 181 11.21 -8.82 -11.22
CA ARG A 181 10.85 -7.93 -12.33
C ARG A 181 10.03 -6.71 -11.92
N GLN A 182 9.26 -6.81 -10.82
CA GLN A 182 8.52 -5.67 -10.28
C GLN A 182 9.47 -4.65 -9.67
N TYR A 183 10.42 -5.10 -8.85
CA TYR A 183 11.35 -4.22 -8.13
C TYR A 183 12.61 -3.87 -8.93
N SER A 184 12.78 -4.40 -10.13
CA SER A 184 13.85 -3.99 -11.06
C SER A 184 13.62 -2.62 -11.71
N ARG A 185 12.45 -2.02 -11.51
CA ARG A 185 12.12 -0.67 -11.97
C ARG A 185 11.75 0.20 -10.76
N PRO A 186 12.21 1.46 -10.70
CA PRO A 186 11.87 2.33 -9.59
C PRO A 186 10.40 2.76 -9.68
N ASP A 187 9.65 2.48 -8.62
CA ASP A 187 8.37 3.13 -8.33
C ASP A 187 8.59 4.16 -7.22
N ARG A 188 8.12 5.40 -7.41
CA ARG A 188 8.08 6.46 -6.38
C ARG A 188 9.46 6.90 -5.86
N GLU A 189 10.43 7.02 -6.76
CA GLU A 189 11.79 7.47 -6.45
C GLU A 189 11.81 8.83 -5.71
N ASP A 190 10.86 9.71 -6.02
CA ASP A 190 10.69 11.04 -5.44
C ASP A 190 9.89 11.07 -4.13
N PHE A 191 9.39 9.93 -3.63
CA PHE A 191 8.52 9.89 -2.44
C PHE A 191 9.19 10.49 -1.21
N GLY A 192 10.49 10.25 -1.01
CA GLY A 192 11.23 10.86 0.09
C GLY A 192 11.26 12.39 0.02
N ASN A 193 11.36 12.97 -1.18
CA ASN A 193 11.33 14.42 -1.39
C ASN A 193 9.94 14.98 -1.12
N PHE A 194 8.89 14.30 -1.59
CA PHE A 194 7.51 14.65 -1.27
C PHE A 194 7.27 14.65 0.25
N ILE A 195 7.68 13.61 0.98
CA ILE A 195 7.48 13.52 2.43
C ILE A 195 8.23 14.63 3.18
N ARG A 196 9.44 14.99 2.77
CA ARG A 196 10.16 16.16 3.31
C ARG A 196 9.42 17.48 3.02
N ALA A 197 8.89 17.65 1.81
CA ALA A 197 8.08 18.82 1.45
C ALA A 197 6.78 18.90 2.28
N LYS A 198 6.24 17.77 2.73
CA LYS A 198 5.13 17.71 3.70
C LYS A 198 5.54 18.09 5.13
N GLY A 199 6.81 18.34 5.41
CA GLY A 199 7.32 18.80 6.71
C GLY A 199 7.81 17.67 7.62
N PHE A 200 7.85 16.42 7.16
CA PHE A 200 8.44 15.34 7.95
C PHE A 200 9.97 15.40 7.89
N ASN A 201 10.60 15.27 9.05
CA ASN A 201 12.03 15.01 9.12
C ASN A 201 12.31 13.52 8.85
N LEU A 202 13.16 13.25 7.84
CA LEU A 202 13.57 11.92 7.44
C LEU A 202 15.05 11.61 7.77
N SER A 203 15.71 12.47 8.54
CA SER A 203 17.02 12.18 9.12
C SER A 203 16.91 11.21 10.29
#